data_AF-A0A561TL54-F1
#
_entry.id   AF-A0A561TL54-F1
#
_cell.length_a   1.000
_cell.length_b   1.000
_cell.length_c   1.000
_cell.angle_alpha   90.00
_cell.angle_beta   90.00
_cell.angle_gamma   90.00
#
_symmetry.space_group_name_H-M   'P 1'
#
loop_
_entity.id
_entity.type
_entity.pdbx_description
1 polymer ?
#
loop_
_entity_poly.entity_id
_entity_poly.type
_entity_poly.pdbx_seq_one_letter_code
_entity_poly.pdbx_strand_id
1 'polypeptide(L)' 'MTVGERSSHHFIDVASAKLAENDREGAFADLKRARKVAPNHTRFHPSVRETTAALLRMDAHPSNELSAFGSWTGIGTT' A
#
# COMPACT_ATOMS: atom_id res chain seq x y z
N MET A 1 10.25 -18.53 -7.95
CA MET A 1 9.77 -17.85 -6.73
C MET A 1 10.96 -17.64 -5.80
N THR A 2 11.61 -16.49 -5.89
CA THR A 2 12.72 -16.14 -4.99
C THR A 2 12.15 -15.67 -3.64
N VAL A 3 12.88 -15.87 -2.55
CA VAL A 3 12.36 -15.70 -1.18
C VAL A 3 11.80 -14.29 -0.90
N GLY A 4 12.27 -13.26 -1.63
CA GLY A 4 11.81 -11.87 -1.51
C GLY A 4 10.39 -11.63 -2.03
N GLU A 5 9.90 -12.44 -2.97
CA GLU A 5 8.54 -12.33 -3.51
C GLU A 5 7.50 -12.74 -2.46
N ARG A 6 7.82 -13.73 -1.62
CA ARG A 6 6.91 -14.28 -0.62
C ARG A 6 6.74 -13.36 0.58
N SER A 7 7.83 -12.75 1.07
CA SER A 7 7.74 -11.73 2.14
C SER A 7 6.98 -10.49 1.69
N SER A 8 7.22 -10.02 0.45
CA SER A 8 6.51 -8.85 -0.07
C SER A 8 5.01 -9.12 -0.21
N HIS A 9 4.63 -10.31 -0.70
CA HIS A 9 3.21 -10.71 -0.78
C HIS A 9 2.52 -10.73 0.58
N HIS A 10 3.19 -11.24 1.61
CA HIS A 10 2.61 -11.29 2.96
C HIS A 10 2.26 -9.90 3.50
N PHE A 11 3.15 -8.91 3.36
CA PHE A 11 2.85 -7.55 3.81
C PHE A 11 1.71 -6.89 3.03
N ILE A 12 1.56 -7.22 1.75
CA ILE A 12 0.49 -6.69 0.89
C ILE A 12 -0.87 -7.29 1.27
N ASP A 13 -0.91 -8.60 1.50
CA ASP A 13 -2.10 -9.32 1.97
C ASP A 13 -2.56 -8.80 3.34
N VAL A 14 -1.62 -8.67 4.28
CA VAL A 14 -1.89 -8.09 5.61
C VAL A 14 -2.40 -6.65 5.51
N ALA A 15 -1.84 -5.84 4.60
CA ALA A 15 -2.33 -4.48 4.39
C ALA A 15 -3.78 -4.44 3.88
N SER A 16 -4.15 -5.36 2.98
CA SER A 16 -5.52 -5.48 2.47
C SER A 16 -6.49 -5.93 3.57
N ALA A 17 -6.10 -6.91 4.40
CA ALA A 17 -6.89 -7.36 5.53
C ALA A 17 -7.15 -6.24 6.55
N LYS A 18 -6.10 -5.47 6.91
CA LYS A 18 -6.22 -4.32 7.83
C LYS A 18 -7.12 -3.22 7.28
N LEU A 19 -7.03 -2.95 5.98
CA LEU A 19 -7.93 -2.00 5.33
C LEU A 19 -9.39 -2.46 5.45
N ALA A 20 -9.67 -3.76 5.31
CA ALA A 20 -11.01 -4.31 5.49
C ALA A 20 -11.52 -4.18 6.94
N GLU A 21 -10.61 -4.21 7.93
CA GLU A 21 -10.91 -3.91 9.35
C GLU A 21 -11.02 -2.40 9.67
N ASN A 22 -10.97 -1.52 8.66
CA ASN A 22 -10.89 -0.05 8.83
C ASN A 22 -9.58 0.45 9.49
N ASP A 23 -8.58 -0.42 9.68
CA ASP A 23 -7.27 -0.08 10.23
C ASP A 23 -6.37 0.54 9.14
N ARG A 24 -6.66 1.81 8.81
CA ARG A 24 -6.00 2.56 7.75
C ARG A 24 -4.51 2.78 8.02
N GLU A 25 -4.18 3.09 9.28
CA GLU A 25 -2.81 3.39 9.70
C GLU A 25 -1.91 2.16 9.63
N GLY A 26 -2.39 1.00 10.11
CA GLY A 26 -1.62 -0.24 10.02
C GLY A 26 -1.51 -0.76 8.59
N ALA A 27 -2.57 -0.63 7.78
CA ALA A 27 -2.50 -0.93 6.34
C ALA A 27 -1.40 -0.11 5.65
N PHE A 28 -1.34 1.21 5.89
CA PHE A 28 -0.30 2.05 5.32
C PHE A 28 1.11 1.71 5.85
N ALA A 29 1.23 1.36 7.13
CA ALA A 29 2.50 0.94 7.71
C ALA A 29 3.06 -0.33 7.05
N ASP A 30 2.20 -1.30 6.71
CA ASP A 30 2.63 -2.53 6.04
C ASP A 30 2.95 -2.30 4.55
N LEU A 31 2.24 -1.40 3.86
CA LEU A 31 2.64 -0.97 2.53
C LEU A 31 4.02 -0.30 2.53
N LYS A 32 4.34 0.51 3.57
CA LYS A 32 5.68 1.07 3.75
C LYS A 32 6.74 -0.01 3.96
N ARG A 33 6.42 -1.10 4.67
CA ARG A 33 7.32 -2.27 4.84
C ARG A 33 7.51 -3.01 3.52
N ALA A 34 6.43 -3.31 2.79
CA ALA A 34 6.49 -3.93 1.48
C ALA A 34 7.40 -3.13 0.51
N ARG A 35 7.27 -1.79 0.52
CA ARG A 35 8.14 -0.90 -0.27
C ARG A 35 9.62 -1.04 0.11
N LYS A 36 9.95 -1.19 1.40
CA LYS A 36 11.35 -1.37 1.84
C LYS A 36 11.93 -2.70 1.40
N VAL A 37 11.11 -3.76 1.37
CA VAL A 37 11.55 -5.11 0.99
C VAL A 37 11.70 -5.24 -0.53
N ALA A 38 10.70 -4.80 -1.29
CA ALA A 38 10.69 -4.89 -2.74
C ALA A 38 9.99 -3.66 -3.35
N PRO A 39 10.69 -2.53 -3.54
CA PRO A 39 10.09 -1.31 -4.06
C PRO A 39 9.58 -1.46 -5.50
N ASN A 40 10.32 -2.18 -6.36
CA ASN A 40 9.87 -2.45 -7.73
C ASN A 40 8.59 -3.30 -7.74
N HIS A 41 8.56 -4.38 -6.97
CA HIS A 41 7.36 -5.24 -6.89
C HIS A 41 6.16 -4.45 -6.34
N THR A 42 6.35 -3.71 -5.25
CA THR A 42 5.30 -2.90 -4.61
C THR A 42 4.72 -1.84 -5.55
N ARG A 43 5.56 -1.21 -6.38
CA ARG A 43 5.12 -0.17 -7.33
C ARG A 43 4.20 -0.73 -8.43
N PHE A 44 4.49 -1.93 -8.92
CA PHE A 44 3.74 -2.55 -10.03
C PHE A 44 2.66 -3.52 -9.55
N HIS A 45 2.54 -3.78 -8.25
CA HIS A 45 1.57 -4.73 -7.71
C HIS A 45 0.15 -4.13 -7.65
N PRO A 46 -0.87 -4.82 -8.21
CA PRO A 46 -2.23 -4.30 -8.28
C PRO A 46 -2.87 -4.11 -6.90
N SER A 47 -2.64 -5.03 -5.95
CA SER A 47 -3.25 -4.95 -4.62
C SER A 47 -2.73 -3.76 -3.81
N VAL A 48 -1.46 -3.37 -4.00
CA VAL A 48 -0.89 -2.15 -3.38
C VAL A 48 -1.59 -0.92 -3.90
N ARG A 49 -1.80 -0.85 -5.21
CA ARG A 49 -2.49 0.25 -5.89
C ARG A 49 -3.95 0.35 -5.44
N GLU A 50 -4.68 -0.75 -5.39
CA GLU A 50 -6.05 -0.80 -4.87
C GLU A 50 -6.12 -0.35 -3.41
N THR A 51 -5.25 -0.89 -2.55
CA THR A 51 -5.21 -0.53 -1.12
C THR A 51 -4.91 0.96 -0.95
N THR A 52 -3.95 1.51 -1.72
CA THR A 52 -3.61 2.93 -1.68
C THR A 52 -4.76 3.81 -2.18
N ALA A 53 -5.44 3.42 -3.26
CA ALA A 53 -6.60 4.13 -3.79
C ALA A 53 -7.77 4.13 -2.80
N ALA A 54 -8.00 3.00 -2.12
CA ALA A 54 -9.02 2.88 -1.09
C ALA A 54 -8.70 3.75 0.13
N LEU A 55 -7.44 3.74 0.60
CA LEU A 55 -6.99 4.64 1.68
C LEU A 55 -7.23 6.11 1.33
N LEU A 56 -6.87 6.54 0.11
CA LEU A 56 -7.09 7.91 -0.37
C LEU A 56 -8.57 8.28 -0.52
N ARG A 57 -9.45 7.31 -0.83
CA ARG A 57 -10.89 7.55 -0.89
C ARG A 57 -11.54 7.61 0.49
N MET A 58 -11.08 6.77 1.41
CA MET A 58 -11.62 6.69 2.77
C MET A 58 -11.14 7.86 3.63
N ASP A 59 -9.98 8.42 3.31
CA ASP A 59 -9.39 9.53 4.04
C ASP A 59 -9.66 10.86 3.32
N ALA A 60 -10.53 11.69 3.90
CA ALA A 60 -10.87 13.00 3.34
C ALA A 60 -9.70 14.00 3.43
N HIS A 61 -8.73 13.76 4.31
CA HIS A 61 -7.56 14.61 4.49
C HIS A 61 -6.28 13.77 4.57
N PRO A 62 -5.89 13.11 3.46
CA PRO A 62 -4.80 12.15 3.48
C PRO A 62 -3.52 12.86 3.90
N SER A 63 -2.79 12.25 4.84
CA SER A 63 -1.51 12.79 5.27
C SER A 63 -0.57 12.96 4.09
N ASN A 64 0.35 13.93 4.17
CA ASN A 64 1.28 14.22 3.07
C ASN A 64 2.09 12.98 2.63
N GLU A 65 2.40 12.07 3.56
CA GLU A 65 3.03 10.77 3.24
C GLU A 65 2.15 9.87 2.37
N LEU A 66 0.85 9.78 2.66
CA LEU A 66 -0.08 8.93 1.91
C LEU A 66 -0.30 9.49 0.49
N SER A 67 -0.45 10.81 0.37
CA SER A 67 -0.57 11.48 -0.93
C SER A 67 0.71 11.34 -1.79
N ALA A 68 1.89 11.46 -1.16
CA ALA A 68 3.17 11.19 -1.82
C ALA A 68 3.31 9.71 -2.24
N PHE A 69 2.81 8.78 -1.41
CA PHE A 69 2.80 7.35 -1.74
C PHE A 69 1.85 7.02 -2.89
N GLY A 70 0.66 7.62 -2.90
CA GLY A 70 -0.28 7.57 -4.03
C GLY A 70 0.38 8.01 -5.32
N SER A 71 0.94 9.22 -5.34
CA SER A 71 1.68 9.76 -6.48
C SER A 71 2.82 8.83 -6.93
N TRP A 72 3.57 8.25 -5.99
CA TRP A 72 4.65 7.32 -6.30
C TRP A 72 4.17 6.00 -6.92
N THR A 73 3.04 5.45 -6.46
CA THR A 73 2.43 4.25 -7.07
C THR A 73 1.67 4.55 -8.37
N GLY A 74 1.50 5.83 -8.71
CA GLY A 74 0.71 6.28 -9.85
C GLY A 74 -0.81 6.25 -9.58
N ILE A 75 -1.20 6.25 -8.31
CA ILE A 75 -2.56 6.43 -7.84
C ILE A 75 -2.70 7.89 -7.42
N GLY A 76 -3.04 8.74 -8.38
CA GLY A 76 -3.33 10.15 -8.14
C GLY A 76 -4.85 10.34 -8.11
N THR A 77 -5.35 11.03 -7.10
CA THR A 77 -6.72 11.55 -7.08
C THR A 77 -6.80 12.67 -8.13
N THR A 78 -7.10 12.30 -9.37
CA THR A 78 -7.54 13.28 -10.38
C THR A 78 -9.02 13.56 -10.24
#